data_AF-A0A3N5FNZ6-F1
#
_entry.id   AF-A0A3N5FNZ6-F1
#
_cell.length_a   1.000
_cell.length_b   1.000
_cell.length_c   1.000
_cell.angle_alpha   90.00
_cell.angle_beta   90.00
_cell.angle_gamma   90.00
#
_symmetry.space_group_name_H-M   'P 1'
#
loop_
_entity.id
_entity.type
_entity.pdbx_description
1 polymer ?
#
loop_
_entity_poly.entity_id
_entity_poly.type
_entity_poly.pdbx_seq_one_letter_code
_entity_poly.pdbx_strand_id
1 'polypeptide(L)'
;MPNHESTEKSIVQRLIKKVGNPLEWRWADKVLILIGIQVVAFGSAMLYLCLAIQFPEILANCMNPSALTYVLKINISFFLLYGIYALLAYRFRKRSPNSKWLAYSFAVIISIHTFIFMAGIGYATNPITFLSIISQAIIGLLLFDIYCSLLILCTWGLMFVIQISGELFGLLKYAPYLIEPPFTDGKIDNLWLILNMGEGIFSVLVIFILSAYTINRWHKREEQVIELSELLKKMFGRYLSVEVMNSLIENPSALELG
;
A
#
# COMPACT_ATOMS: atom_id res chain seq x y z
N MET A 1 -1.73 47.63 -16.86
CA MET A 1 -0.67 46.70 -16.43
C MET A 1 -1.25 45.29 -16.51
N PRO A 2 -0.75 44.41 -17.39
CA PRO A 2 -1.27 43.05 -17.52
C PRO A 2 -0.71 42.16 -16.42
N ASN A 3 -1.61 41.43 -15.74
CA ASN A 3 -1.30 40.46 -14.69
C ASN A 3 -0.41 39.34 -15.22
N HIS A 4 0.81 39.25 -14.70
CA HIS A 4 1.78 38.19 -14.96
C HIS A 4 1.52 36.95 -14.07
N GLU A 5 0.25 36.56 -13.88
CA GLU A 5 -0.13 35.38 -13.08
C GLU A 5 -0.50 34.18 -13.97
N SER A 6 0.44 33.68 -14.76
CA SER A 6 0.37 32.30 -15.24
C SER A 6 1.73 31.86 -15.75
N THR A 7 2.41 30.93 -15.07
CA THR A 7 3.03 29.76 -15.73
C THR A 7 3.70 28.71 -14.84
N GLU A 8 3.86 28.86 -13.52
CA GLU A 8 4.47 27.77 -12.72
C GLU A 8 3.45 26.86 -12.05
N LYS A 9 2.63 26.17 -12.87
CA LYS A 9 2.08 24.90 -12.39
C LYS A 9 3.24 23.91 -12.31
N SER A 10 3.76 23.73 -11.10
CA SER A 10 4.82 22.77 -10.74
C SER A 10 4.65 21.47 -11.54
N ILE A 11 5.75 20.91 -12.03
CA ILE A 11 5.81 19.65 -12.77
C ILE A 11 5.00 18.56 -12.04
N VAL A 12 5.02 18.60 -10.71
CA VAL A 12 4.25 17.74 -9.81
C VAL A 12 2.73 17.89 -10.04
N GLN A 13 2.21 19.12 -10.14
CA GLN A 13 0.78 19.35 -10.41
C GLN A 13 0.36 18.86 -11.79
N ARG A 14 1.23 18.98 -12.80
CA ARG A 14 0.95 18.45 -14.15
C ARG A 14 0.93 16.92 -14.15
N LEU A 15 1.87 16.28 -13.44
CA LEU A 15 1.90 14.84 -13.26
C LEU A 15 0.66 14.34 -12.51
N ILE A 16 0.30 14.97 -11.38
CA ILE A 16 -0.90 14.62 -10.60
C ILE A 16 -2.17 14.77 -11.46
N LYS A 17 -2.29 15.84 -12.24
CA LYS A 17 -3.46 16.06 -13.09
C LYS A 17 -3.56 15.06 -14.25
N LYS A 18 -2.42 14.59 -14.77
CA LYS A 18 -2.36 13.59 -15.86
C LYS A 18 -2.61 12.16 -15.36
N VAL A 19 -2.11 11.85 -14.17
CA VAL A 19 -2.20 10.52 -13.55
C VAL A 19 -3.58 10.34 -12.86
N GLY A 20 -4.24 11.43 -12.48
CA GLY A 20 -5.55 11.40 -11.85
C GLY A 20 -5.45 10.98 -10.37
N ASN A 21 -6.60 10.77 -9.73
CA ASN A 21 -6.65 10.45 -8.30
C ASN A 21 -6.57 8.94 -8.02
N PRO A 22 -5.50 8.45 -7.35
CA PRO A 22 -5.33 7.05 -6.98
C PRO A 22 -6.52 6.44 -6.23
N LEU A 23 -7.24 7.23 -5.42
CA LEU A 23 -8.38 6.76 -4.63
C LEU A 23 -9.63 6.49 -5.48
N GLU A 24 -9.78 7.22 -6.59
CA GLU A 24 -10.88 7.04 -7.56
C GLU A 24 -10.49 6.09 -8.70
N TRP A 25 -9.24 5.61 -8.70
CA TRP A 25 -8.83 4.65 -9.71
C TRP A 25 -9.61 3.34 -9.58
N ARG A 26 -9.71 2.71 -10.73
CA ARG A 26 -10.25 1.37 -10.88
C ARG A 26 -9.42 0.41 -10.03
N TRP A 27 -10.06 -0.65 -9.52
CA TRP A 27 -9.40 -1.65 -8.68
C TRP A 27 -8.14 -2.24 -9.35
N ALA A 28 -8.20 -2.48 -10.66
CA ALA A 28 -7.05 -2.96 -11.43
C ALA A 28 -5.87 -1.98 -11.45
N ASP A 29 -6.13 -0.67 -11.52
CA ASP A 29 -5.09 0.36 -11.52
C ASP A 29 -4.42 0.49 -10.14
N LYS A 30 -5.22 0.36 -9.07
CA LYS A 30 -4.72 0.32 -7.68
C LYS A 30 -3.83 -0.91 -7.43
N VAL A 31 -4.19 -2.07 -7.98
CA VAL A 31 -3.34 -3.28 -7.92
C VAL A 31 -2.01 -3.06 -8.64
N LEU A 32 -2.00 -2.40 -9.81
CA LEU A 32 -0.75 -2.08 -10.52
C LEU A 32 0.17 -1.17 -9.71
N ILE A 33 -0.36 -0.15 -9.02
CA ILE A 33 0.45 0.67 -8.10
C ILE A 33 1.02 -0.21 -7.00
N LEU A 34 0.19 -1.05 -6.38
CA LEU A 34 0.63 -1.87 -5.27
C LEU A 34 1.73 -2.84 -5.69
N ILE A 35 1.62 -3.44 -6.88
CA ILE A 35 2.69 -4.22 -7.50
C ILE A 35 3.95 -3.36 -7.67
N GLY A 36 3.82 -2.14 -8.20
CA GLY A 36 4.96 -1.22 -8.37
C GLY A 36 5.66 -0.91 -7.05
N ILE A 37 4.91 -0.61 -5.98
CA ILE A 37 5.46 -0.37 -4.64
C ILE A 37 6.21 -1.62 -4.14
N GLN A 38 5.61 -2.80 -4.28
CA GLN A 38 6.21 -4.07 -3.85
C GLN A 38 7.48 -4.41 -4.64
N VAL A 39 7.49 -4.16 -5.95
CA VAL A 39 8.66 -4.35 -6.81
C VAL A 39 9.78 -3.40 -6.41
N VAL A 40 9.49 -2.15 -6.04
CA VAL A 40 10.53 -1.23 -5.55
C VAL A 40 11.04 -1.66 -4.17
N ALA A 41 10.15 -2.02 -3.24
CA ALA A 41 10.50 -2.43 -1.89
C ALA A 41 11.38 -3.68 -1.87
N PHE A 42 10.97 -4.73 -2.57
CA PHE A 42 11.66 -6.03 -2.57
C PHE A 42 12.68 -6.17 -3.72
N GLY A 43 12.60 -5.33 -4.75
CA GLY A 43 13.50 -5.40 -5.91
C GLY A 43 14.92 -5.01 -5.55
N SER A 44 15.09 -4.06 -4.63
CA SER A 44 16.41 -3.71 -4.07
C SER A 44 17.02 -4.88 -3.30
N ALA A 45 16.22 -5.55 -2.45
CA ALA A 45 16.63 -6.74 -1.72
C ALA A 45 16.97 -7.88 -2.69
N MET A 46 16.15 -8.11 -3.73
CA MET A 46 16.43 -9.12 -4.75
C MET A 46 17.71 -8.83 -5.53
N LEU A 47 17.94 -7.57 -5.92
CA LEU A 47 19.19 -7.15 -6.57
C LEU A 47 20.39 -7.40 -5.65
N TYR A 48 20.27 -7.07 -4.36
CA TYR A 48 21.30 -7.38 -3.37
C TYR A 48 21.57 -8.89 -3.28
N LEU A 49 20.53 -9.74 -3.19
CA LEU A 49 20.71 -11.20 -3.14
C LEU A 49 21.41 -11.73 -4.40
N CYS A 50 21.05 -11.22 -5.59
CA CYS A 50 21.73 -11.58 -6.84
C CYS A 50 23.21 -11.19 -6.83
N LEU A 51 23.51 -9.95 -6.42
CA LEU A 51 24.88 -9.45 -6.34
C LEU A 51 25.70 -10.20 -5.29
N ALA A 52 25.12 -10.51 -4.13
CA ALA A 52 25.79 -11.23 -3.05
C ALA A 52 26.14 -12.69 -3.44
N ILE A 53 25.32 -13.33 -4.29
CA ILE A 53 25.63 -14.66 -4.83
C ILE A 53 26.78 -14.58 -5.85
N GLN A 54 26.80 -13.53 -6.68
CA GLN A 54 27.83 -13.34 -7.70
C GLN A 54 29.17 -12.84 -7.12
N PHE A 55 29.10 -12.01 -6.08
CA PHE A 55 30.22 -11.37 -5.40
C PHE A 55 30.12 -11.64 -3.89
N PRO A 56 30.62 -12.79 -3.41
CA PRO A 56 30.52 -13.20 -2.01
C PRO A 56 31.14 -12.20 -1.03
N GLU A 57 32.05 -11.33 -1.48
CA GLU A 57 32.68 -10.27 -0.68
C GLU A 57 31.67 -9.23 -0.16
N ILE A 58 30.54 -9.08 -0.84
CA ILE A 58 29.46 -8.14 -0.45
C ILE A 58 28.52 -8.81 0.57
N LEU A 59 28.60 -10.13 0.73
CA LEU A 59 27.69 -10.84 1.61
C LEU A 59 27.99 -10.52 3.07
N ALA A 60 27.00 -9.98 3.78
CA ALA A 60 27.10 -9.80 5.22
C ALA A 60 27.43 -11.14 5.91
N ASN A 61 28.42 -11.15 6.80
CA ASN A 61 28.92 -12.37 7.46
C ASN A 61 27.82 -13.16 8.18
N CYS A 62 26.78 -12.47 8.65
CA CYS A 62 25.66 -13.08 9.34
C CYS A 62 24.72 -13.90 8.44
N MET A 63 24.81 -13.79 7.12
CA MET A 63 23.89 -14.42 6.18
C MET A 63 24.33 -15.84 5.79
N ASN A 64 23.36 -16.73 5.63
CA ASN A 64 23.60 -18.13 5.27
C ASN A 64 23.68 -18.34 3.74
N PRO A 65 24.87 -18.62 3.15
CA PRO A 65 25.06 -18.80 1.71
C PRO A 65 24.17 -19.90 1.12
N SER A 66 23.96 -20.99 1.87
CA SER A 66 23.13 -22.09 1.41
C SER A 66 21.65 -21.69 1.36
N ALA A 67 21.18 -20.88 2.31
CA ALA A 67 19.81 -20.39 2.32
C ALA A 67 19.56 -19.37 1.20
N LEU A 68 20.54 -18.49 0.91
CA LEU A 68 20.43 -17.41 -0.07
C LEU A 68 19.92 -17.86 -1.44
N THR A 69 20.41 -19.00 -1.95
CA THR A 69 19.95 -19.52 -3.24
C THR A 69 18.47 -19.91 -3.21
N TYR A 70 17.99 -20.49 -2.10
CA TYR A 70 16.58 -20.81 -1.93
C TYR A 70 15.73 -19.55 -1.78
N VAL A 71 16.21 -18.57 -0.99
CA VAL A 71 15.53 -17.26 -0.84
C VAL A 71 15.36 -16.58 -2.19
N LEU A 72 16.42 -16.56 -2.99
CA LEU A 72 16.38 -15.93 -4.30
C LEU A 72 15.36 -16.62 -5.22
N LYS A 73 15.33 -17.97 -5.25
CA LYS A 73 14.34 -18.73 -6.03
C LYS A 73 12.90 -18.44 -5.60
N ILE A 74 12.66 -18.36 -4.29
CA ILE A 74 11.33 -18.00 -3.74
C ILE A 74 10.95 -16.58 -4.19
N ASN A 75 11.85 -15.60 -4.03
CA ASN A 75 11.60 -14.21 -4.43
C ASN A 75 11.35 -14.10 -5.94
N ILE A 76 12.17 -14.74 -6.79
CA ILE A 76 11.95 -14.78 -8.24
C ILE A 76 10.56 -15.34 -8.56
N SER A 77 10.14 -16.42 -7.87
CA SER A 77 8.81 -17.01 -8.08
C SER A 77 7.69 -16.03 -7.73
N PHE A 78 7.82 -15.26 -6.64
CA PHE A 78 6.87 -14.19 -6.31
C PHE A 78 6.90 -13.04 -7.31
N PHE A 79 8.06 -12.65 -7.82
CA PHE A 79 8.16 -11.63 -8.87
C PHE A 79 7.54 -12.07 -10.19
N LEU A 80 7.66 -13.36 -10.54
CA LEU A 80 6.94 -13.95 -11.67
C LEU A 80 5.42 -13.91 -11.44
N LEU A 81 4.96 -14.25 -10.23
CA LEU A 81 3.55 -14.09 -9.85
C LEU A 81 3.11 -12.63 -9.94
N TYR A 82 3.92 -11.67 -9.51
CA TYR A 82 3.64 -10.24 -9.64
C TYR A 82 3.52 -9.82 -11.11
N GLY A 83 4.38 -10.35 -11.99
CA GLY A 83 4.28 -10.17 -13.43
C GLY A 83 2.96 -10.71 -14.01
N ILE A 84 2.54 -11.90 -13.59
CA ILE A 84 1.24 -12.48 -13.97
C ILE A 84 0.10 -11.58 -13.49
N TYR A 85 0.13 -11.13 -12.24
CA TYR A 85 -0.88 -10.22 -11.69
C TYR A 85 -0.90 -8.87 -12.41
N ALA A 86 0.27 -8.33 -12.81
CA ALA A 86 0.34 -7.10 -13.59
C ALA A 86 -0.28 -7.27 -14.98
N LEU A 87 -0.02 -8.40 -15.65
CA LEU A 87 -0.65 -8.73 -16.94
C LEU A 87 -2.17 -8.90 -16.79
N LEU A 88 -2.63 -9.58 -15.73
CA LEU A 88 -4.05 -9.72 -15.42
C LEU A 88 -4.68 -8.36 -15.13
N ALA A 89 -4.07 -7.53 -14.29
CA ALA A 89 -4.56 -6.18 -13.99
C ALA A 89 -4.65 -5.33 -15.26
N TYR A 90 -3.64 -5.36 -16.12
CA TYR A 90 -3.65 -4.67 -17.41
C TYR A 90 -4.79 -5.14 -18.32
N ARG A 91 -5.05 -6.46 -18.37
CA ARG A 91 -6.14 -7.04 -19.16
C ARG A 91 -7.52 -6.68 -18.57
N PHE A 92 -7.66 -6.77 -17.25
CA PHE A 92 -8.90 -6.46 -16.53
C PHE A 92 -9.24 -4.98 -16.59
N ARG A 93 -8.25 -4.09 -16.70
CA ARG A 93 -8.45 -2.65 -16.91
C ARG A 93 -9.43 -2.33 -18.04
N LYS A 94 -9.43 -3.14 -19.10
CA LYS A 94 -10.33 -3.00 -20.26
C LYS A 94 -11.66 -3.75 -20.12
N ARG A 95 -11.69 -4.92 -19.45
CA ARG A 95 -12.87 -5.81 -19.41
C ARG A 95 -13.71 -5.70 -18.13
N SER A 96 -13.05 -5.67 -16.97
CA SER A 96 -13.71 -5.61 -15.66
C SER A 96 -12.83 -4.80 -14.70
N PRO A 97 -12.85 -3.46 -14.85
CA PRO A 97 -11.92 -2.58 -14.15
C PRO A 97 -12.10 -2.57 -12.62
N ASN A 98 -13.31 -2.89 -12.14
CA ASN A 98 -13.68 -2.87 -10.72
C ASN A 98 -13.73 -4.27 -10.08
N SER A 99 -13.01 -5.24 -10.65
CA SER A 99 -12.92 -6.58 -10.07
C SER A 99 -12.19 -6.54 -8.72
N LYS A 100 -12.95 -6.69 -7.63
CA LYS A 100 -12.41 -6.78 -6.26
C LYS A 100 -11.58 -8.04 -6.04
N TRP A 101 -11.94 -9.13 -6.72
CA TRP A 101 -11.31 -10.44 -6.54
C TRP A 101 -9.82 -10.39 -6.83
N LEU A 102 -9.42 -9.66 -7.87
CA LEU A 102 -8.01 -9.46 -8.23
C LEU A 102 -7.21 -8.78 -7.11
N ALA A 103 -7.80 -7.79 -6.44
CA ALA A 103 -7.14 -7.08 -5.36
C ALA A 103 -7.04 -7.95 -4.10
N TYR A 104 -8.11 -8.64 -3.73
CA TYR A 104 -8.12 -9.52 -2.57
C TYR A 104 -7.15 -10.70 -2.74
N SER A 105 -7.14 -11.34 -3.92
CA SER A 105 -6.21 -12.44 -4.17
C SER A 105 -4.76 -11.95 -4.19
N PHE A 106 -4.50 -10.76 -4.75
CA PHE A 106 -3.18 -10.16 -4.69
C PHE A 106 -2.77 -9.78 -3.26
N ALA A 107 -3.69 -9.26 -2.45
CA ALA A 107 -3.47 -8.93 -1.05
C ALA A 107 -3.01 -10.14 -0.22
N VAL A 108 -3.58 -11.33 -0.48
CA VAL A 108 -3.12 -12.59 0.13
C VAL A 108 -1.69 -12.91 -0.31
N ILE A 109 -1.41 -12.84 -1.61
CA ILE A 109 -0.09 -13.18 -2.17
C ILE A 109 1.01 -12.26 -1.62
N ILE A 110 0.78 -10.94 -1.57
CA ILE A 110 1.78 -10.02 -0.99
C ILE A 110 1.99 -10.29 0.49
N SER A 111 0.92 -10.61 1.24
CA SER A 111 1.02 -10.87 2.69
C SER A 111 1.84 -12.13 2.98
N ILE A 112 1.65 -13.17 2.16
CA ILE A 112 2.44 -14.40 2.25
C ILE A 112 3.90 -14.12 1.88
N HIS A 113 4.14 -13.41 0.77
CA HIS A 113 5.51 -13.09 0.33
C HIS A 113 6.27 -12.31 1.40
N THR A 114 5.64 -11.26 1.93
CA THR A 114 6.28 -10.37 2.91
C THR A 114 6.49 -11.09 4.23
N PHE A 115 5.55 -11.94 4.64
CA PHE A 115 5.74 -12.81 5.79
C PHE A 115 6.93 -13.76 5.61
N ILE A 116 7.01 -14.49 4.50
CA ILE A 116 8.09 -15.46 4.24
C ILE A 116 9.45 -14.77 4.31
N PHE A 117 9.56 -13.58 3.71
CA PHE A 117 10.78 -12.78 3.77
C PHE A 117 11.13 -12.40 5.21
N MET A 118 10.17 -11.86 5.98
CA MET A 118 10.37 -11.47 7.38
C MET A 118 10.70 -12.66 8.29
N ALA A 119 10.06 -13.80 8.08
CA ALA A 119 10.35 -15.02 8.82
C ALA A 119 11.77 -15.54 8.54
N GLY A 120 12.22 -15.41 7.30
CA GLY A 120 13.57 -15.70 6.87
C GLY A 120 14.65 -14.93 7.64
N ILE A 121 14.42 -13.63 7.85
CA ILE A 121 15.36 -12.70 8.48
C ILE A 121 15.13 -12.49 9.99
N GLY A 122 14.16 -13.19 10.58
CA GLY A 122 13.86 -13.15 12.02
C GLY A 122 12.76 -12.16 12.38
N TYR A 123 11.50 -12.57 12.22
CA TYR A 123 10.33 -11.70 12.42
C TYR A 123 10.27 -11.06 13.82
N ALA A 124 10.72 -11.75 14.87
CA ALA A 124 10.64 -11.26 16.25
C ALA A 124 11.77 -10.30 16.65
N THR A 125 12.91 -10.38 15.97
CA THR A 125 14.13 -9.62 16.31
C THR A 125 14.43 -8.52 15.30
N ASN A 126 13.67 -8.47 14.21
CA ASN A 126 13.78 -7.42 13.21
C ASN A 126 12.79 -6.26 13.51
N PRO A 127 13.29 -5.01 13.69
CA PRO A 127 12.43 -3.86 13.98
C PRO A 127 11.41 -3.56 12.88
N ILE A 128 11.62 -4.04 11.66
CA ILE A 128 10.75 -3.72 10.52
C ILE A 128 9.52 -4.60 10.38
N THR A 129 9.51 -5.79 10.98
CA THR A 129 8.46 -6.80 10.78
C THR A 129 7.05 -6.25 10.96
N PHE A 130 6.81 -5.61 12.11
CA PHE A 130 5.48 -5.05 12.42
C PHE A 130 5.19 -3.77 11.64
N LEU A 131 6.23 -3.02 11.28
CA LEU A 131 6.08 -1.87 10.41
C LEU A 131 5.60 -2.33 9.02
N SER A 132 6.16 -3.38 8.43
CA SER A 132 5.78 -3.85 7.10
C SER A 132 4.32 -4.32 7.03
N ILE A 133 3.84 -5.09 8.03
CA ILE A 133 2.43 -5.52 8.07
C ILE A 133 1.48 -4.33 8.27
N ILE A 134 1.78 -3.42 9.20
CA ILE A 134 0.95 -2.23 9.45
C ILE A 134 0.93 -1.35 8.19
N SER A 135 2.08 -1.17 7.54
CA SER A 135 2.18 -0.42 6.28
C SER A 135 1.31 -1.02 5.20
N GLN A 136 1.34 -2.34 5.03
CA GLN A 136 0.52 -3.02 4.03
C GLN A 136 -0.97 -2.95 4.35
N ALA A 137 -1.35 -3.10 5.60
CA ALA A 137 -2.74 -2.95 6.03
C ALA A 137 -3.25 -1.51 5.79
N ILE A 138 -2.47 -0.48 6.17
CA ILE A 138 -2.81 0.92 5.92
C ILE A 138 -2.89 1.21 4.42
N ILE A 139 -1.94 0.75 3.61
CA ILE A 139 -2.00 0.90 2.16
C ILE A 139 -3.24 0.19 1.61
N GLY A 140 -3.58 -0.99 2.12
CA GLY A 140 -4.80 -1.72 1.80
C GLY A 140 -6.06 -0.91 2.10
N LEU A 141 -6.12 -0.28 3.27
CA LEU A 141 -7.24 0.57 3.70
C LEU A 141 -7.34 1.84 2.86
N LEU A 142 -6.22 2.51 2.57
CA LEU A 142 -6.17 3.75 1.80
C LEU A 142 -6.53 3.51 0.34
N LEU A 143 -5.98 2.47 -0.29
CA LEU A 143 -6.21 2.21 -1.70
C LEU A 143 -7.52 1.45 -1.95
N PHE A 144 -7.93 0.52 -1.08
CA PHE A 144 -9.05 -0.38 -1.33
C PHE A 144 -10.19 -0.17 -0.32
N ASP A 145 -10.58 -1.22 0.38
CA ASP A 145 -11.59 -1.18 1.44
C ASP A 145 -11.09 -1.90 2.69
N ILE A 146 -11.85 -1.76 3.78
CA ILE A 146 -11.52 -2.36 5.08
C ILE A 146 -11.34 -3.88 4.99
N TYR A 147 -12.10 -4.56 4.13
CA TYR A 147 -12.00 -6.02 3.97
C TYR A 147 -10.66 -6.42 3.37
N CYS A 148 -10.16 -5.68 2.38
CA CYS A 148 -8.81 -5.88 1.86
C CYS A 148 -7.74 -5.74 2.96
N SER A 149 -7.86 -4.71 3.80
CA SER A 149 -6.93 -4.49 4.91
C SER A 149 -7.00 -5.61 5.95
N LEU A 150 -8.21 -6.04 6.32
CA LEU A 150 -8.40 -7.16 7.24
C LEU A 150 -7.85 -8.46 6.66
N LEU A 151 -8.01 -8.70 5.36
CA LEU A 151 -7.48 -9.88 4.69
C LEU A 151 -5.95 -9.92 4.76
N ILE A 152 -5.27 -8.78 4.60
CA ILE A 152 -3.81 -8.67 4.80
C ILE A 152 -3.43 -9.07 6.23
N LEU A 153 -4.07 -8.46 7.22
CA LEU A 153 -3.81 -8.73 8.63
C LEU A 153 -4.06 -10.19 9.01
N CYS A 154 -5.20 -10.76 8.59
CA CYS A 154 -5.56 -12.14 8.87
C CYS A 154 -4.63 -13.13 8.17
N THR A 155 -4.26 -12.89 6.92
CA THR A 155 -3.33 -13.76 6.18
C THR A 155 -1.97 -13.74 6.84
N TRP A 156 -1.44 -12.56 7.16
CA TRP A 156 -0.15 -12.41 7.82
C TRP A 156 -0.17 -13.03 9.22
N GLY A 157 -1.22 -12.79 10.01
CA GLY A 157 -1.40 -13.38 11.35
C GLY A 157 -1.51 -14.90 11.30
N LEU A 158 -2.19 -15.47 10.31
CA LEU A 158 -2.25 -16.91 10.11
C LEU A 158 -0.85 -17.47 9.80
N MET A 159 -0.10 -16.83 8.91
CA MET A 159 1.28 -17.23 8.61
C MET A 159 2.19 -17.14 9.84
N PHE A 160 2.00 -16.11 10.67
CA PHE A 160 2.72 -15.93 11.94
C PHE A 160 2.44 -17.07 12.93
N VAL A 161 1.17 -17.46 13.10
CA VAL A 161 0.80 -18.60 13.94
C VAL A 161 1.35 -19.93 13.40
N ILE A 162 1.33 -20.12 12.07
CA ILE A 162 1.90 -21.31 11.42
C ILE A 162 3.41 -21.38 11.71
N GLN A 163 4.12 -20.26 11.53
CA GLN A 163 5.56 -20.18 11.77
C GLN A 163 5.90 -20.45 13.24
N ILE A 164 5.24 -19.77 14.18
CA ILE A 164 5.45 -19.99 15.63
C ILE A 164 5.18 -21.44 16.00
N SER A 165 4.05 -22.00 15.57
CA SER A 165 3.71 -23.41 15.83
C SER A 165 4.81 -24.33 15.28
N GLY A 166 5.23 -24.10 14.03
CA GLY A 166 6.31 -24.87 13.42
C GLY A 166 7.62 -24.78 14.17
N GLU A 167 7.98 -23.62 14.70
CA GLU A 167 9.18 -23.43 15.54
C GLU A 167 9.05 -24.13 16.90
N LEU A 168 7.90 -24.01 17.56
CA LEU A 168 7.64 -24.66 18.85
C LEU A 168 7.71 -26.19 18.78
N PHE A 169 7.27 -26.78 17.66
CA PHE A 169 7.38 -28.23 17.41
C PHE A 169 8.72 -28.65 16.78
N GLY A 170 9.66 -27.71 16.57
CA GLY A 170 10.96 -27.99 15.96
C GLY A 170 10.90 -28.36 14.48
N LEU A 171 9.79 -28.10 13.80
CA LEU A 171 9.59 -28.34 12.36
C LEU A 171 10.22 -27.24 11.51
N LEU A 172 10.23 -26.00 12.01
CA LEU A 172 10.76 -24.83 11.33
C LEU A 172 11.89 -24.22 12.16
N LYS A 173 12.93 -23.73 11.48
CA LYS A 173 14.02 -22.98 12.10
C LYS A 173 13.66 -21.50 12.11
N TYR A 174 13.86 -20.83 13.25
CA TYR A 174 13.78 -19.38 13.36
C TYR A 174 14.90 -18.70 12.56
N ALA A 175 14.57 -17.62 11.83
CA ALA A 175 15.50 -16.83 11.04
C ALA A 175 16.47 -17.68 10.18
N PRO A 176 15.96 -18.57 9.30
CA PRO A 176 16.79 -19.53 8.58
C PRO A 176 17.80 -18.89 7.62
N TYR A 177 17.65 -17.60 7.31
CA TYR A 177 18.56 -16.87 6.41
C TYR A 177 19.82 -16.40 7.13
N LEU A 178 19.85 -16.47 8.48
CA LEU A 178 20.97 -16.07 9.31
C LEU A 178 21.74 -17.29 9.84
N ILE A 179 23.07 -17.19 9.82
CA ILE A 179 23.97 -18.11 10.53
C ILE A 179 24.15 -17.64 11.97
N GLU A 180 24.31 -16.33 12.14
CA GLU A 180 24.56 -15.67 13.42
C GLU A 180 23.77 -14.34 13.49
N PRO A 181 23.59 -13.75 14.69
CA PRO A 181 22.94 -12.46 14.81
C PRO A 181 23.67 -11.36 14.00
N PRO A 182 22.95 -10.39 13.43
CA PRO A 182 23.54 -9.33 12.58
C PRO A 182 24.23 -8.22 13.38
N PHE A 183 24.75 -8.55 14.56
CA PHE A 183 25.51 -7.65 15.41
C PHE A 183 26.62 -8.41 16.14
N THR A 184 27.80 -7.81 16.22
CA THR A 184 28.99 -8.38 16.85
C THR A 184 29.69 -7.27 17.62
N ASP A 185 30.16 -7.53 18.85
CA ASP A 185 30.87 -6.57 19.70
C ASP A 185 30.15 -5.21 19.87
N GLY A 186 28.81 -5.24 19.96
CA GLY A 186 27.98 -4.04 20.10
C GLY A 186 27.84 -3.20 18.83
N LYS A 187 28.31 -3.69 17.68
CA LYS A 187 28.16 -3.05 16.37
C LYS A 187 27.24 -3.87 15.48
N ILE A 188 26.29 -3.20 14.84
CA ILE A 188 25.41 -3.81 13.84
C ILE A 188 26.17 -3.85 12.51
N ASP A 189 26.00 -4.91 11.74
CA ASP A 189 26.53 -4.98 10.38
C ASP A 189 25.96 -3.82 9.52
N ASN A 190 26.85 -3.06 8.87
CA ASN A 190 26.48 -1.86 8.13
C ASN A 190 25.52 -2.16 6.97
N LEU A 191 25.75 -3.26 6.25
CA LEU A 191 24.91 -3.64 5.11
C LEU A 191 23.55 -4.10 5.59
N TRP A 192 23.50 -4.91 6.64
CA TRP A 192 22.26 -5.30 7.31
C TRP A 192 21.44 -4.09 7.75
N LEU A 193 22.10 -3.11 8.39
CA LEU A 193 21.45 -1.88 8.85
C LEU A 193 20.89 -1.07 7.68
N ILE A 194 21.67 -0.86 6.62
CA ILE A 194 21.25 -0.09 5.44
C ILE A 194 20.05 -0.76 4.76
N LEU A 195 20.08 -2.08 4.58
CA LEU A 195 18.99 -2.80 3.90
C LEU A 195 17.70 -2.75 4.71
N ASN A 196 17.76 -3.04 6.01
CA ASN A 196 16.57 -3.07 6.87
C ASN A 196 16.04 -1.66 7.16
N MET A 197 16.91 -0.71 7.52
CA MET A 197 16.47 0.68 7.75
C MET A 197 16.04 1.36 6.46
N GLY A 198 16.69 1.05 5.33
CA GLY A 198 16.31 1.55 4.02
C GLY A 198 14.89 1.14 3.64
N GLU A 199 14.52 -0.14 3.84
CA GLU A 199 13.14 -0.59 3.64
C GLU A 199 12.18 0.09 4.62
N GLY A 200 12.60 0.30 5.88
CA GLY A 200 11.75 0.91 6.90
C GLY A 200 11.42 2.36 6.57
N ILE A 201 12.43 3.14 6.18
CA ILE A 201 12.29 4.51 5.73
C ILE A 201 11.42 4.56 4.47
N PHE A 202 11.63 3.65 3.51
CA PHE A 202 10.80 3.56 2.31
C PHE A 202 9.32 3.32 2.66
N SER A 203 9.04 2.34 3.52
CA SER A 203 7.69 2.00 3.97
C SER A 203 7.01 3.18 4.67
N VAL A 204 7.72 3.88 5.56
CA VAL A 204 7.21 5.11 6.23
C VAL A 204 6.92 6.21 5.21
N LEU A 205 7.83 6.45 4.25
CA LEU A 205 7.64 7.48 3.22
C LEU A 205 6.42 7.18 2.36
N VAL A 206 6.22 5.92 1.95
CA VAL A 206 5.04 5.52 1.16
C VAL A 206 3.75 5.76 1.94
N ILE A 207 3.67 5.32 3.20
CA ILE A 207 2.50 5.57 4.05
C ILE A 207 2.27 7.07 4.20
N PHE A 208 3.33 7.84 4.50
CA PHE A 208 3.23 9.26 4.73
C PHE A 208 2.70 9.99 3.49
N ILE A 209 3.24 9.69 2.31
CA ILE A 209 2.80 10.29 1.05
C ILE A 209 1.33 9.94 0.77
N LEU A 210 0.93 8.67 0.91
CA LEU A 210 -0.44 8.25 0.66
C LEU A 210 -1.43 8.84 1.68
N SER A 211 -1.05 8.90 2.95
CA SER A 211 -1.88 9.47 4.02
C SER A 211 -2.01 10.97 3.85
N ALA A 212 -0.91 11.71 3.64
CA ALA A 212 -0.92 13.14 3.40
C ALA A 212 -1.76 13.49 2.16
N TYR A 213 -1.63 12.71 1.08
CA TYR A 213 -2.46 12.86 -0.11
C TYR A 213 -3.94 12.68 0.19
N THR A 214 -4.29 11.64 0.95
CA THR A 214 -5.68 11.30 1.31
C THR A 214 -6.30 12.36 2.21
N ILE A 215 -5.58 12.80 3.26
CA ILE A 215 -6.04 13.82 4.21
C ILE A 215 -6.23 15.17 3.50
N ASN A 216 -5.26 15.61 2.71
CA ASN A 216 -5.38 16.86 1.96
C ASN A 216 -6.57 16.83 0.98
N ARG A 217 -6.85 15.68 0.38
CA ARG A 217 -8.04 15.51 -0.46
C ARG A 217 -9.33 15.60 0.36
N TRP A 218 -9.36 15.02 1.55
CA TRP A 218 -10.52 15.09 2.42
C TRP A 218 -10.85 16.55 2.77
N HIS A 219 -9.86 17.34 3.20
CA HIS A 219 -10.08 18.76 3.45
C HIS A 219 -10.64 19.51 2.23
N LYS A 220 -10.10 19.27 1.03
CA LYS A 220 -10.64 19.89 -0.19
C LYS A 220 -12.09 19.50 -0.49
N ARG A 221 -12.46 18.24 -0.21
CA ARG A 221 -13.85 17.80 -0.40
C ARG A 221 -14.77 18.42 0.64
N GLU A 222 -14.31 18.58 1.87
CA GLU A 222 -15.04 19.24 2.94
C GLU A 222 -15.30 20.72 2.59
N GLU A 223 -14.28 21.44 2.13
CA GLU A 223 -14.42 22.81 1.62
C GLU A 223 -15.44 22.92 0.48
N GLN A 224 -15.37 22.01 -0.50
CA GLN A 224 -16.32 21.98 -1.63
C GLN A 224 -17.76 21.70 -1.18
N VAL A 225 -17.96 20.82 -0.19
CA VAL A 225 -19.29 20.53 0.35
C VAL A 225 -19.85 21.75 1.08
N ILE A 226 -19.01 22.46 1.84
CA ILE A 226 -19.40 23.70 2.52
C ILE A 226 -19.77 24.77 1.48
N GLU A 227 -18.96 24.98 0.45
CA GLU A 227 -19.22 25.96 -0.62
C GLU A 227 -20.53 25.65 -1.37
N LEU A 228 -20.75 24.38 -1.72
CA LEU A 228 -22.00 23.95 -2.36
C LEU A 228 -23.21 24.14 -1.46
N SER A 229 -23.07 23.85 -0.16
CA SER A 229 -24.13 24.08 0.84
C SER A 229 -24.47 25.57 0.95
N GLU A 230 -23.47 26.45 0.96
CA GLU A 230 -23.68 27.90 0.96
C GLU A 230 -24.34 28.40 -0.33
N LEU A 231 -23.93 27.88 -1.49
CA LEU A 231 -24.52 28.22 -2.78
C LEU A 231 -25.99 27.79 -2.83
N LEU A 232 -26.29 26.55 -2.41
CA LEU A 232 -27.66 26.05 -2.28
C LEU A 232 -28.48 26.92 -1.32
N LYS A 233 -27.92 27.32 -0.17
CA LYS A 233 -28.58 28.24 0.76
C LYS A 233 -28.82 29.62 0.14
N LYS A 234 -27.91 30.14 -0.69
CA LYS A 234 -28.10 31.42 -1.39
C LYS A 234 -29.15 31.35 -2.50
N MET A 235 -29.19 30.25 -3.25
CA MET A 235 -30.23 30.01 -4.26
C MET A 235 -31.55 29.69 -3.58
N PHE A 236 -31.68 28.60 -2.85
CA PHE A 236 -32.95 28.19 -2.25
C PHE A 236 -33.37 29.04 -1.04
N GLY A 237 -32.48 29.70 -0.32
CA GLY A 237 -32.87 30.66 0.73
C GLY A 237 -33.52 31.93 0.18
N ARG A 238 -33.35 32.23 -1.12
CA ARG A 238 -34.12 33.26 -1.84
C ARG A 238 -35.37 32.71 -2.54
N TYR A 239 -35.36 31.43 -2.93
CA TYR A 239 -36.42 30.80 -3.74
C TYR A 239 -37.38 29.88 -2.95
N LEU A 240 -37.10 29.55 -1.68
CA LEU A 240 -38.10 29.34 -0.64
C LEU A 240 -38.72 30.70 -0.29
N SER A 241 -39.14 31.41 -1.32
CA SER A 241 -39.97 32.59 -1.25
C SER A 241 -41.30 32.15 -0.64
N VAL A 242 -41.93 33.10 0.04
CA VAL A 242 -43.26 33.04 0.66
C VAL A 242 -44.28 32.24 -0.18
N GLU A 243 -44.14 32.18 -1.51
CA GLU A 243 -44.92 31.34 -2.44
C GLU A 243 -44.90 29.82 -2.11
N VAL A 244 -43.75 29.20 -1.88
CA VAL A 244 -43.68 27.74 -1.57
C VAL A 244 -44.24 27.48 -0.17
N MET A 245 -43.94 28.38 0.77
CA MET A 245 -44.48 28.33 2.13
C MET A 245 -46.01 28.51 2.15
N ASN A 246 -46.54 29.45 1.36
CA ASN A 246 -47.97 29.67 1.20
C ASN A 246 -48.64 28.50 0.49
N SER A 247 -48.01 27.92 -0.54
CA SER A 247 -48.55 26.74 -1.24
C SER A 247 -48.62 25.50 -0.35
N LEU A 248 -47.66 25.32 0.57
CA LEU A 248 -47.68 24.25 1.59
C LEU A 248 -48.72 24.50 2.70
N ILE A 249 -49.02 25.77 3.02
CA ILE A 249 -50.06 26.14 3.98
C ILE A 249 -51.46 26.03 3.35
N GLU A 250 -51.62 26.39 2.07
CA GLU A 250 -52.89 26.30 1.35
C GLU A 250 -53.28 24.87 0.95
N ASN A 251 -52.31 23.96 0.70
CA ASN A 251 -52.61 22.59 0.30
C ASN A 251 -51.59 21.55 0.83
N PRO A 252 -51.68 21.16 2.11
CA PRO A 252 -50.71 20.26 2.76
C PRO A 252 -50.69 18.83 2.17
N SER A 253 -51.65 18.45 1.34
CA SER A 253 -51.75 17.14 0.67
C SER A 253 -50.86 17.00 -0.58
N ALA A 254 -50.21 18.07 -1.05
CA ALA A 254 -49.30 18.03 -2.19
C ALA A 254 -48.04 17.16 -1.96
N LEU A 255 -47.79 16.75 -0.71
CA LEU A 255 -46.67 15.89 -0.31
C LEU A 255 -46.97 14.38 -0.40
N GLU A 256 -48.23 13.96 -0.64
CA GLU A 256 -48.60 12.54 -0.64
C GLU A 256 -48.57 11.85 -2.02
N LEU A 257 -48.19 12.55 -3.08
CA LEU A 257 -48.08 11.95 -4.43
C LEU A 257 -46.70 12.21 -5.03
N GLY A 258 -45.71 11.47 -4.52
CA GLY A 258 -44.36 11.37 -5.07
C GLY A 258 -43.65 10.12 -4.57
#